data_AF-A0A2A3JQF8-F1
#
_entry.id   AF-A0A2A3JQF8-F1
#
_cell.length_a   1.000
_cell.length_b   1.000
_cell.length_c   1.000
_cell.angle_alpha   90.00
_cell.angle_beta   90.00
_cell.angle_gamma   90.00
#
_symmetry.space_group_name_H-M   'P 1'
#
loop_
_entity.id
_entity.type
_entity.pdbx_description
1 polymer ?
#
loop_
_entity_poly.entity_id
_entity_poly.type
_entity_poly.pdbx_seq_one_letter_code
_entity_poly.pdbx_strand_id
1 'polypeptide(L)' 'MASDEYQFPGSPAVSVILPACNESALIGACLKALLASDWPGDSPAPEVIVIANGCIDDTAERARGFVEGFAARGWSL' A
#
# COMPACT_ATOMS: atom_id res chain seq x y z
N MET A 1 -14.86 -21.60 0.53
CA MET A 1 -14.06 -21.51 -0.71
C MET A 1 -14.76 -20.47 -1.55
N ALA A 2 -14.18 -19.27 -1.71
CA ALA A 2 -14.69 -18.34 -2.72
C ALA A 2 -14.52 -19.03 -4.08
N SER A 3 -15.61 -19.20 -4.82
CA SER A 3 -15.55 -19.69 -6.19
C SER A 3 -14.74 -18.72 -7.04
N ASP A 4 -14.10 -19.23 -8.09
CA ASP A 4 -13.29 -18.51 -9.09
C ASP A 4 -13.97 -17.27 -9.72
N GLU A 5 -15.26 -17.03 -9.43
CA GLU A 5 -16.08 -15.94 -9.99
C GLU A 5 -15.75 -14.54 -9.45
N TYR A 6 -15.00 -14.40 -8.35
CA TYR A 6 -14.63 -13.08 -7.79
C TYR A 6 -13.20 -12.64 -8.10
N GLN A 7 -12.46 -13.40 -8.90
CA GLN A 7 -11.08 -13.08 -9.23
C GLN A 7 -11.03 -12.33 -10.57
N PHE A 8 -10.88 -11.00 -10.54
CA PHE A 8 -10.59 -10.28 -11.77
C PHE A 8 -9.14 -10.57 -12.19
N PRO A 9 -8.88 -10.90 -13.47
CA PRO A 9 -7.52 -11.14 -13.94
C PRO A 9 -6.67 -9.90 -13.69
N GLY A 10 -5.56 -10.06 -12.97
CA GLY A 10 -4.70 -8.96 -12.53
C GLY A 10 -5.09 -8.31 -11.20
N SER A 11 -6.10 -8.80 -10.49
CA SER A 11 -6.40 -8.35 -9.13
C SER A 11 -5.24 -8.68 -8.17
N PRO A 12 -4.89 -7.74 -7.27
CA PRO A 12 -3.94 -8.01 -6.20
C PRO A 12 -4.47 -9.12 -5.30
N ALA A 13 -3.59 -9.82 -4.59
CA ALA A 13 -4.04 -10.80 -3.60
C ALA A 13 -4.74 -10.14 -2.41
N VAL A 14 -4.28 -8.94 -2.05
CA VAL A 14 -4.82 -8.11 -0.97
C VAL A 14 -4.64 -6.63 -1.35
N SER A 15 -5.67 -5.83 -1.12
CA SER A 15 -5.61 -4.38 -1.18
C SER A 15 -5.59 -3.78 0.22
N VAL A 16 -4.52 -3.08 0.58
CA VAL A 16 -4.40 -2.35 1.85
C VAL A 16 -4.76 -0.89 1.61
N ILE A 17 -5.93 -0.48 2.09
CA ILE A 17 -6.38 0.90 1.98
C ILE A 17 -5.94 1.66 3.25
N LEU A 18 -5.13 2.71 3.08
CA LEU A 18 -4.58 3.51 4.18
C LEU A 18 -5.10 4.96 4.11
N PRO A 19 -6.20 5.28 4.82
CA PRO A 19 -6.63 6.67 5.01
C PRO A 19 -5.62 7.44 5.85
N ALA A 20 -5.27 8.64 5.42
CA ALA A 20 -4.37 9.55 6.13
C ALA A 20 -4.87 11.00 6.04
N CYS A 21 -4.79 11.73 7.14
CA CYS A 21 -5.11 13.16 7.21
C CYS A 21 -4.13 13.86 8.16
N ASN A 22 -3.22 14.68 7.63
CA ASN A 22 -2.19 15.38 8.39
C ASN A 22 -1.26 14.47 9.21
N GLU A 23 -0.82 13.37 8.58
CA GLU A 23 -0.04 12.29 9.19
C GLU A 23 1.46 12.40 8.90
N SER A 24 1.99 13.59 8.61
CA SER A 24 3.39 13.76 8.17
C SER A 24 4.43 13.18 9.13
N ALA A 25 4.10 13.14 10.42
CA ALA A 25 4.93 12.55 11.46
C ALA A 25 4.87 11.01 11.51
N LEU A 26 3.80 10.39 11.00
CA LEU A 26 3.50 8.97 11.20
C LEU A 26 3.52 8.16 9.90
N ILE A 27 3.14 8.75 8.77
CA ILE A 27 2.96 8.05 7.49
C ILE A 27 4.23 7.30 7.07
N GLY A 28 5.40 7.89 7.27
CA GLY A 28 6.67 7.26 6.93
C GLY A 28 7.00 6.02 7.76
N ALA A 29 6.65 6.00 9.06
CA ALA A 29 6.85 4.83 9.90
C ALA A 29 5.84 3.71 9.54
N CYS A 30 4.60 4.08 9.24
CA CYS A 30 3.57 3.14 8.79
C CYS A 30 3.98 2.43 7.49
N LEU A 31 4.40 3.17 6.46
CA LEU A 31 4.81 2.61 5.17
C LEU A 31 6.07 1.73 5.30
N LYS A 32 7.02 2.09 6.17
CA LYS A 32 8.16 1.22 6.50
C LYS A 32 7.72 -0.11 7.12
N ALA A 33 6.76 -0.09 8.03
CA ALA A 33 6.24 -1.30 8.65
C ALA A 33 5.53 -2.20 7.63
N LEU A 34 4.76 -1.62 6.70
CA LEU A 34 4.14 -2.36 5.60
C LEU A 34 5.21 -3.00 4.68
N LEU A 35 6.26 -2.25 4.31
CA LEU A 35 7.40 -2.78 3.55
C LEU A 35 8.18 -3.89 4.27
N ALA A 36 8.13 -3.92 5.60
CA ALA A 36 8.77 -4.97 6.40
C ALA A 36 7.84 -6.16 6.72
N SER A 37 6.55 -6.07 6.38
CA SER A 37 5.57 -7.11 6.72
C SER A 37 5.73 -8.34 5.84
N ASP A 38 5.82 -9.54 6.42
CA ASP A 38 5.91 -10.78 5.64
C ASP A 38 4.67 -11.01 4.77
N TRP A 39 4.89 -11.48 3.55
CA TRP A 39 3.83 -11.90 2.63
C TRP A 39 4.11 -13.32 2.15
N PRO A 40 3.22 -14.28 2.44
CA PRO A 40 3.50 -15.70 2.23
C PRO A 40 3.36 -16.18 0.78
N GLY A 41 2.89 -15.34 -0.14
CA GLY A 41 2.65 -15.72 -1.54
C GLY A 41 3.55 -14.96 -2.52
N ASP A 42 4.04 -15.61 -3.57
CA ASP A 42 4.83 -14.92 -4.60
C ASP A 42 3.94 -14.20 -5.63
N SER A 43 2.66 -14.56 -5.73
CA SER A 43 1.68 -13.97 -6.66
C SER A 43 0.23 -14.34 -6.29
N PRO A 44 -0.77 -13.45 -6.50
CA PRO A 44 -0.62 -12.06 -6.89
C PRO A 44 -0.01 -11.21 -5.76
N ALA A 45 0.72 -10.14 -6.13
CA ALA A 45 1.32 -9.25 -5.15
C ALA A 45 0.24 -8.41 -4.43
N PRO A 46 0.49 -7.97 -3.18
CA PRO A 46 -0.33 -6.96 -2.53
C PRO A 46 -0.24 -5.60 -3.23
N GLU A 47 -1.30 -4.81 -3.08
CA GLU A 47 -1.30 -3.38 -3.35
C GLU A 47 -1.55 -2.59 -2.06
N VAL A 48 -0.96 -1.41 -1.96
CA VAL A 48 -1.26 -0.43 -0.92
C VAL A 48 -1.81 0.82 -1.60
N ILE A 49 -2.85 1.42 -1.03
CA ILE A 49 -3.47 2.63 -1.56
C ILE A 49 -3.53 3.66 -0.44
N VAL A 50 -2.71 4.70 -0.53
CA VAL A 50 -2.75 5.80 0.45
C VAL A 50 -3.78 6.84 0.03
N ILE A 51 -4.78 7.04 0.88
CA ILE A 51 -5.80 8.06 0.69
C ILE A 51 -5.47 9.25 1.59
N ALA A 52 -4.69 10.19 1.06
CA ALA A 52 -4.36 11.46 1.74
C ALA A 52 -5.56 12.43 1.70
N ASN A 53 -6.64 12.07 2.39
CA ASN A 53 -7.91 12.79 2.35
C ASN A 53 -7.87 14.04 3.26
N GLY A 54 -7.89 15.23 2.64
CA GLY A 54 -7.95 16.49 3.37
C GLY A 54 -6.66 16.91 4.05
N CYS A 55 -5.51 16.32 3.69
CA CYS A 55 -4.21 16.76 4.18
C CYS A 55 -3.92 18.20 3.72
N ILE A 56 -3.38 19.01 4.63
CA ILE A 56 -2.85 20.36 4.36
C ILE A 56 -1.34 20.45 4.61
N ASP A 57 -0.72 19.33 4.97
CA ASP A 57 0.71 19.17 5.23
C ASP A 57 1.40 18.30 4.14
N ASP A 58 2.65 17.88 4.37
CA ASP A 58 3.46 17.12 3.41
C ASP A 58 3.20 15.58 3.45
N THR A 59 2.11 15.12 4.07
CA THR A 59 1.76 13.69 4.20
C THR A 59 1.79 12.95 2.85
N ALA A 60 1.17 13.54 1.82
CA ALA A 60 1.07 12.90 0.50
C ALA A 60 2.43 12.85 -0.22
N GLU A 61 3.27 13.87 -0.07
CA GLU A 61 4.62 13.89 -0.63
C GLU A 61 5.50 12.83 0.05
N ARG A 62 5.44 12.77 1.39
CA ARG A 62 6.14 11.74 2.17
C ARG A 62 5.72 10.33 1.75
N ALA A 63 4.43 10.09 1.54
CA ALA A 63 3.93 8.80 1.08
C ALA A 63 4.46 8.43 -0.32
N ARG A 64 4.44 9.38 -1.27
CA ARG A 64 4.97 9.16 -2.63
C ARG A 64 6.46 8.81 -2.64
N GLY A 65 7.22 9.30 -1.67
CA GLY A 65 8.64 8.94 -1.50
C GLY A 65 8.91 7.44 -1.29
N PHE A 66 7.88 6.62 -1.03
CA PHE A 66 8.02 5.18 -0.84
C PHE A 66 7.74 4.34 -2.09
N VAL A 67 7.26 4.93 -3.20
CA VAL A 67 6.86 4.20 -4.41
C VAL A 67 7.97 3.27 -4.91
N GLU A 68 9.21 3.75 -4.99
CA GLU A 68 10.35 2.93 -5.43
C GLU A 68 10.63 1.74 -4.49
N GLY A 69 10.44 1.93 -3.19
CA GLY A 69 10.62 0.87 -2.19
C GLY A 69 9.59 -0.25 -2.32
N PHE A 70 8.32 0.11 -2.58
CA PHE A 70 7.27 -0.88 -2.86
C PHE A 70 7.52 -1.59 -4.19
N ALA A 71 7.89 -0.84 -5.24
CA ALA A 71 8.21 -1.40 -6.55
C ALA A 71 9.39 -2.40 -6.49
N ALA A 72 10.43 -2.11 -5.71
CA ALA A 72 11.56 -3.03 -5.49
C ALA A 72 11.14 -4.34 -4.81
N ARG A 73 10.05 -4.33 -4.05
CA ARG A 73 9.43 -5.51 -3.44
C ARG A 73 8.46 -6.24 -4.38
N GLY A 74 8.16 -5.67 -5.54
CA GLY A 74 7.13 -6.16 -6.47
C GLY A 74 5.70 -5.81 -6.06
N TRP A 75 5.52 -4.84 -5.15
CA TRP A 75 4.21 -4.37 -4.68
C TRP A 75 3.90 -2.99 -5.28
N SER A 76 2.63 -2.61 -5.36
CA SER A 76 2.21 -1.25 -5.71
C SER A 76 1.88 -0.42 -4.48
N LEU A 77 2.08 0.90 -4.59
CA LEU A 77 1.69 1.94 -3.62
C LEU A 77 0.98 3.08 -4.34
#